data_AF-A0A9R1VAP1-F1
#
_entry.id   AF-A0A9R1VAP1-F1
#
_cell.length_a   1.000
_cell.length_b   1.000
_cell.length_c   1.000
_cell.angle_alpha   90.00
_cell.angle_beta   90.00
_cell.angle_gamma   90.00
#
_symmetry.space_group_name_H-M   'P 1'
#
loop_
_entity.id
_entity.type
_entity.pdbx_description
1 polymer ?
#
loop_
_entity_poly.entity_id
_entity_poly.type
_entity_poly.pdbx_seq_one_letter_code
_entity_poly.pdbx_strand_id
1 'polypeptide(L)'
;MNSISDGFSWTILKCIHGDQKIHSGLVALKAECKLKLADALTIMEECFLPMVDPRTDIDMIPHVLYNWGSEFARLNYEGFYTVILEKNDVILCVASLRYTNW
;
A
#
# COMPACT_ATOMS: atom_id res chain seq x y z
N MET A 1 6.46 -2.98 -12.08
CA MET A 1 6.53 -1.59 -12.55
C MET A 1 6.12 -1.56 -14.01
N ASN A 2 5.19 -0.68 -14.38
CA ASN A 2 4.72 -0.50 -15.76
C ASN A 2 5.10 0.91 -16.23
N SER A 3 6.00 1.00 -17.21
CA SER A 3 6.46 2.29 -17.75
C SER A 3 5.44 2.90 -18.72
N ILE A 4 5.37 4.23 -18.75
CA ILE A 4 4.60 5.06 -19.69
C ILE A 4 5.60 6.03 -20.37
N SER A 5 5.13 6.97 -21.20
CA SER A 5 5.95 8.03 -21.80
C SER A 5 6.61 8.92 -20.74
N ASP A 6 7.63 9.67 -21.16
CA ASP A 6 8.23 10.78 -20.39
C ASP A 6 8.85 10.40 -19.03
N GLY A 7 9.26 9.13 -18.89
CA GLY A 7 9.93 8.61 -17.68
C GLY A 7 8.97 8.32 -16.53
N PHE A 8 7.65 8.32 -16.79
CA PHE A 8 6.67 7.91 -15.80
C PHE A 8 6.54 6.39 -15.74
N SER A 9 6.23 5.87 -14.56
CA SER A 9 5.83 4.48 -14.36
C SER A 9 4.76 4.39 -13.28
N TRP A 10 3.96 3.33 -13.29
CA TRP A 10 3.05 3.03 -12.21
C TRP A 10 3.22 1.61 -11.70
N THR A 11 2.90 1.43 -10.43
CA THR A 11 2.98 0.13 -9.76
C THR A 11 1.74 -0.06 -8.88
N ILE A 12 1.10 -1.23 -8.98
CA ILE A 12 0.10 -1.69 -8.00
C ILE A 12 0.86 -2.49 -6.94
N LEU A 13 0.75 -2.06 -5.69
CA LEU A 13 1.38 -2.62 -4.51
C LEU A 13 0.33 -3.33 -3.65
N LYS A 14 0.77 -4.44 -3.05
CA LYS A 14 0.06 -5.14 -1.98
C LYS A 14 1.09 -5.64 -0.98
N CYS A 15 0.91 -5.30 0.29
CA CYS A 15 1.73 -5.83 1.36
C CYS A 15 1.50 -7.34 1.46
N ILE A 16 2.60 -8.10 1.43
CA ILE A 16 2.61 -9.54 1.62
C ILE A 16 2.90 -9.81 3.10
N HIS A 17 1.90 -10.31 3.83
CA HIS A 17 2.02 -10.67 5.24
C HIS A 17 2.60 -12.09 5.40
N GLY A 18 3.35 -12.30 6.50
CA GLY A 18 3.91 -13.60 6.89
C GLY A 18 5.28 -13.96 6.28
N ASP A 19 5.99 -14.85 6.97
CA ASP A 19 7.27 -15.42 6.55
C ASP A 19 7.03 -16.74 5.83
N GLN A 20 6.51 -16.66 4.61
CA GLN A 20 6.57 -17.81 3.73
C GLN A 20 8.05 -18.11 3.44
N LYS A 21 8.44 -19.40 3.43
CA LYS A 21 9.78 -19.83 3.01
C LYS A 21 9.95 -19.48 1.52
N ILE A 22 10.49 -18.30 1.29
CA ILE A 22 10.53 -17.66 -0.01
C ILE A 22 11.95 -17.73 -0.58
N HIS A 23 12.06 -18.01 -1.89
CA HIS A 23 13.31 -17.90 -2.64
C HIS A 23 13.89 -16.48 -2.53
N SER A 24 15.22 -16.33 -2.44
CA SER A 24 15.91 -15.04 -2.18
C SER A 24 15.44 -13.88 -3.07
N GLY A 25 15.17 -14.14 -4.36
CA GLY A 25 14.65 -13.13 -5.29
C GLY A 25 13.30 -12.51 -4.88
N LEU A 26 12.40 -13.29 -4.28
CA LEU A 26 11.09 -12.80 -3.84
C LEU A 26 11.19 -12.11 -2.45
N VAL A 27 12.28 -12.32 -1.70
CA VAL A 27 12.62 -11.51 -0.51
C VAL A 27 12.95 -10.07 -0.93
N ALA A 28 13.75 -9.89 -1.98
CA ALA A 28 14.11 -8.56 -2.49
C ALA A 28 12.86 -7.79 -2.98
N LEU A 29 11.99 -8.44 -3.75
CA LEU A 29 10.72 -7.85 -4.21
C LEU A 29 9.79 -7.46 -3.05
N LYS A 30 9.74 -8.29 -1.99
CA LYS A 30 8.95 -7.98 -0.79
C LYS A 30 9.53 -6.78 -0.03
N ALA A 31 10.85 -6.67 0.06
CA ALA A 31 11.52 -5.54 0.68
C ALA A 31 11.27 -4.24 -0.11
N GLU A 32 11.42 -4.28 -1.44
CA GLU A 32 11.11 -3.14 -2.32
C GLU A 32 9.65 -2.70 -2.19
N CYS A 33 8.70 -3.65 -2.20
CA CYS A 33 7.28 -3.35 -2.01
C CYS A 33 7.01 -2.64 -0.67
N LYS A 34 7.63 -3.12 0.42
CA LYS A 34 7.50 -2.49 1.74
C LYS A 34 8.08 -1.08 1.79
N LEU A 35 9.24 -0.85 1.16
CA LEU A 35 9.84 0.48 1.07
C LEU A 35 8.91 1.45 0.33
N LYS A 36 8.40 1.04 -0.84
CA LYS A 36 7.45 1.85 -1.62
C LYS A 36 6.14 2.13 -0.87
N LEU A 37 5.65 1.19 -0.07
CA LEU A 37 4.48 1.40 0.80
C LEU A 37 4.78 2.37 1.95
N ALA A 38 5.99 2.36 2.51
CA ALA A 38 6.39 3.31 3.54
C ALA A 38 6.52 4.74 2.99
N ASP A 39 7.08 4.89 1.80
CA ASP A 39 7.15 6.18 1.11
C ASP A 39 5.74 6.69 0.76
N ALA A 40 4.87 5.80 0.27
CA ALA A 40 3.47 6.12 0.00
C ALA A 40 2.70 6.52 1.27
N LEU A 41 2.98 5.88 2.42
CA LEU A 41 2.38 6.25 3.71
C LEU A 41 2.78 7.65 4.12
N THR A 42 4.06 8.00 4.00
CA THR A 42 4.56 9.34 4.31
C THR A 42 3.80 10.40 3.52
N ILE A 43 3.63 10.20 2.21
CA ILE A 43 2.87 11.13 1.36
C ILE A 43 1.41 11.26 1.85
N MET A 44 0.76 10.15 2.20
CA MET A 44 -0.63 10.17 2.67
C MET A 44 -0.77 10.87 4.04
N GLU A 45 0.17 10.66 4.96
CA GLU A 45 0.18 11.31 6.28
C GLU A 45 0.49 12.81 6.19
N GLU A 46 1.26 13.24 5.19
CA GLU A 46 1.47 14.68 4.90
C GLU A 46 0.24 15.33 4.25
N CYS A 47 -0.54 14.57 3.48
CA CYS A 47 -1.71 15.07 2.74
C CYS A 47 -3.01 15.08 3.56
N PHE A 48 -3.13 14.19 4.56
CA PHE A 48 -4.38 13.98 5.30
C PHE A 48 -4.14 13.96 6.81
N LEU A 49 -5.12 14.46 7.57
CA LEU A 49 -5.17 14.21 9.01
C LEU A 49 -5.44 12.71 9.28
N PRO A 50 -4.97 12.16 10.42
CA PRO A 50 -5.26 10.80 10.82
C PRO A 50 -6.76 10.47 10.72
N MET A 51 -7.09 9.34 10.12
CA MET A 51 -8.48 8.90 9.95
C MET A 51 -8.78 7.81 10.96
N VAL A 52 -9.15 8.20 12.18
CA VAL A 52 -9.26 7.28 13.32
C VAL A 52 -10.63 6.60 13.39
N ASP A 53 -10.69 5.26 13.50
CA ASP A 53 -11.91 4.51 13.83
C ASP A 53 -12.33 4.84 15.27
N PRO A 54 -13.47 5.50 15.51
CA PRO A 54 -13.86 5.97 16.84
C PRO A 54 -14.12 4.83 17.84
N ARG A 55 -14.24 3.59 17.37
CA ARG A 55 -14.47 2.42 18.23
C ARG A 55 -13.17 1.79 18.73
N THR A 56 -12.09 1.84 17.95
CA THR A 56 -10.84 1.16 18.30
C THR A 56 -9.64 2.09 18.41
N ASP A 57 -9.82 3.38 18.11
CA ASP A 57 -8.74 4.38 18.09
C ASP A 57 -7.62 4.04 17.09
N ILE A 58 -7.98 3.30 16.04
CA ILE A 58 -7.05 2.85 15.00
C ILE A 58 -7.07 3.85 13.85
N ASP A 59 -5.90 4.39 13.47
CA ASP A 59 -5.78 5.14 12.23
C ASP A 59 -5.90 4.22 11.01
N MET A 60 -6.89 4.51 10.17
CA MET A 60 -7.25 3.73 8.99
C MET A 60 -6.24 3.90 7.85
N ILE A 61 -5.52 5.02 7.76
CA ILE A 61 -4.60 5.30 6.64
C ILE A 61 -3.51 4.21 6.51
N PRO A 62 -2.70 3.90 7.54
CA PRO A 62 -1.70 2.84 7.43
C PRO A 62 -2.34 1.47 7.21
N HIS A 63 -3.51 1.21 7.77
CA HIS A 63 -4.21 -0.07 7.62
C HIS A 63 -4.67 -0.32 6.18
N VAL A 64 -5.13 0.74 5.49
CA VAL A 64 -5.48 0.71 4.07
C VAL A 64 -4.25 0.45 3.21
N LEU A 65 -3.15 1.19 3.40
CA LEU A 65 -1.96 1.03 2.56
C LEU A 65 -1.25 -0.31 2.74
N TYR A 66 -1.18 -0.81 3.97
CA TYR A 66 -0.63 -2.13 4.27
C TYR A 66 -1.64 -3.27 4.14
N ASN A 67 -2.87 -2.96 3.66
CA ASN A 67 -3.95 -3.91 3.42
C ASN A 67 -4.12 -4.93 4.56
N TRP A 68 -4.15 -4.45 5.80
CA TRP A 68 -4.24 -5.31 6.99
C TRP A 68 -5.63 -5.93 7.11
N GLY A 69 -5.67 -7.27 7.12
CA GLY A 69 -6.91 -8.03 7.31
C GLY A 69 -7.41 -7.98 8.77
N SER A 70 -8.70 -8.20 8.94
CA SER A 70 -9.34 -8.31 10.26
C SER A 70 -10.58 -9.19 10.19
N GLU A 71 -10.86 -9.90 11.28
CA GLU A 71 -12.13 -10.62 11.49
C GLU A 71 -13.34 -9.67 11.59
N PHE A 72 -13.10 -8.39 11.90
CA PHE A 72 -14.15 -7.37 11.91
C PHE A 72 -14.27 -6.73 10.52
N ALA A 73 -15.41 -6.90 9.84
CA ALA A 73 -15.63 -6.38 8.49
C ALA A 73 -15.29 -4.89 8.32
N ARG A 74 -15.59 -4.05 9.33
CA ARG A 74 -15.28 -2.60 9.30
C ARG A 74 -13.77 -2.29 9.32
N LEU A 75 -12.96 -3.19 9.86
CA LEU A 75 -11.50 -3.08 9.96
C LEU A 75 -10.79 -4.05 9.02
N ASN A 76 -11.50 -4.68 8.08
CA ASN A 76 -10.89 -5.57 7.12
C ASN A 76 -10.46 -4.79 5.88
N TYR A 77 -9.15 -4.56 5.79
CA TYR A 77 -8.52 -3.82 4.68
C TYR A 77 -7.79 -4.76 3.70
N GLU A 78 -7.92 -6.07 3.83
CA GLU A 78 -7.25 -7.05 2.96
C GLU A 78 -7.56 -6.83 1.47
N GLY A 79 -8.75 -6.34 1.14
CA GLY A 79 -9.16 -6.04 -0.24
C GLY A 79 -8.52 -4.80 -0.86
N PHE A 80 -7.73 -4.03 -0.12
CA PHE A 80 -7.07 -2.83 -0.64
C PHE A 80 -5.77 -3.15 -1.36
N TYR A 81 -5.49 -2.30 -2.35
CA TYR A 81 -4.27 -2.23 -3.15
C TYR A 81 -3.86 -0.76 -3.25
N THR A 82 -2.56 -0.51 -3.19
CA THR A 82 -2.00 0.83 -3.32
C THR A 82 -1.45 1.01 -4.73
N VAL A 83 -1.89 2.04 -5.45
CA VAL A 83 -1.33 2.42 -6.74
C VAL A 83 -0.41 3.61 -6.53
N ILE A 84 0.81 3.51 -7.03
CA ILE A 84 1.76 4.62 -7.05
C ILE A 84 2.06 5.02 -8.50
N LEU A 85 2.20 6.32 -8.73
CA LEU A 85 2.78 6.89 -9.94
C LEU A 85 4.16 7.45 -9.60
N GLU A 86 5.16 7.03 -10.35
CA GLU A 86 6.58 7.32 -10.14
C GLU A 86 7.17 8.03 -11.35
N LYS A 87 8.19 8.87 -11.13
CA LYS A 87 9.07 9.39 -12.18
C LYS A 87 10.49 9.47 -11.63
N ASN A 88 11.44 8.82 -12.30
CA ASN A 88 12.85 8.74 -11.84
C ASN A 88 12.97 8.33 -10.36
N ASP A 89 12.28 7.24 -9.97
CA ASP A 89 12.24 6.70 -8.61
C ASP A 89 11.62 7.61 -7.52
N VAL A 90 10.98 8.72 -7.91
CA VAL A 90 10.22 9.58 -7.00
C VAL A 90 8.73 9.29 -7.14
N ILE A 91 8.06 8.96 -6.03
CA ILE A 91 6.59 8.82 -5.99
C ILE A 91 5.95 10.20 -6.06
N LEU A 92 5.09 10.41 -7.06
CA LEU A 92 4.39 11.67 -7.30
C LEU A 92 2.91 11.59 -6.90
N CYS A 93 2.32 10.40 -6.99
CA CYS A 93 0.92 10.19 -6.64
C CYS A 93 0.74 8.84 -5.93
N VAL A 94 -0.17 8.82 -4.97
CA VAL A 94 -0.62 7.63 -4.25
C VAL A 94 -2.13 7.55 -4.35
N ALA A 95 -2.65 6.37 -4.67
CA ALA A 95 -4.08 6.07 -4.61
C ALA A 95 -4.29 4.72 -3.93
N SER A 96 -5.39 4.56 -3.22
CA SER A 96 -5.81 3.27 -2.66
C SER A 96 -7.11 2.81 -3.31
N LEU A 97 -7.11 1.58 -3.81
CA LEU A 97 -8.24 0.96 -4.49
C LEU A 97 -8.69 -0.27 -3.71
N ARG A 98 -9.98 -0.37 -3.41
CA ARG A 98 -10.56 -1.59 -2.83
C ARG A 98 -11.14 -2.45 -3.94
N TYR A 99 -10.63 -3.65 -4.07
CA TYR A 99 -11.23 -4.68 -4.91
C TYR A 99 -12.28 -5.45 -4.10
N THR A 100 -13.52 -5.45 -4.57
CA THR A 100 -14.64 -6.20 -3.98
C THR A 100 -15.12 -7.25 -4.99
N ASN A 101 -14.96 -8.54 -4.68
CA ASN A 101 -15.67 -9.60 -5.38
C ASN A 101 -17.15 -9.50 -4.97
N TRP A 102 -18.05 -9.09 -5.87
CA TRP A 102 -19.49 -9.32 -5.73
C TRP A 102 -19.82 -10.70 -6.28
#